data_AF-A0A5N7BTR0-F1
#
_entry.id   AF-A0A5N7BTR0-F1
#
_cell.length_a   1.000
_cell.length_b   1.000
_cell.length_c   1.000
_cell.angle_alpha   90.00
_cell.angle_beta   90.00
_cell.angle_gamma   90.00
#
_symmetry.space_group_name_H-M   'P 1'
#
loop_
_entity.id
_entity.type
_entity.pdbx_description
1 polymer ?
#
loop_
_entity_poly.entity_id
_entity_poly.type
_entity_poly.pdbx_seq_one_letter_code
_entity_poly.pdbx_strand_id
1 'polypeptide(L)'
;MRNRATTPLSKPKLRQSWSKYNLFNLQRLRNPPTGSKTFFQQKWAAKSMARSYHGEQVRESQWARMFSRRIRSVVPMNPLKLAQDDGSGMSAGRGAGLETEESAKDRLTPFTQMTFAPLERRLDVAIFRALFASSARQARQFVVHGAVTVNGKQMRYPGYLLNPGDLFQVDPERVMYATGAPKDKHERREGRIARKKMAESQEAEVESKEEGAAEESGEKGPESEEQGKDRENEDPRETLKVLLAQAKNIMAGSKDVLPAKRKQELRGFQKAVKRVLSRSDSSTVLTDNLESQFSELVTLLKAKRAEKQGTKRSKRDQSSDETKDVSESTSSSATASESQPGEALTEAFRQAAENPEQEVDTSELTDAELDVLKRALIQMRDNPIDSTKPYATPWRPRDYMSAFAFVPRYLEVNHNICAAVYLRHPVARPGYSEVPTPFSEQVGTAAFAWYLRRR
;
A
#
# COMPACT_ATOMS: atom_id res chain seq x y z
N MET A 1 17.31 -6.62 26.54
CA MET A 1 16.37 -5.71 27.23
C MET A 1 14.92 -6.11 26.91
N ARG A 2 14.07 -6.42 27.91
CA ARG A 2 12.66 -6.76 27.67
C ARG A 2 11.89 -5.55 27.11
N ASN A 3 11.17 -5.74 26.02
CA ASN A 3 10.26 -4.74 25.45
C ASN A 3 9.16 -4.40 26.48
N ARG A 4 9.28 -3.24 27.15
CA ARG A 4 8.19 -2.66 27.98
C ARG A 4 6.95 -2.25 27.17
N ALA A 5 7.01 -2.40 25.85
CA ALA A 5 6.01 -2.03 24.86
C ALA A 5 4.99 -3.13 24.55
N THR A 6 4.85 -4.16 25.39
CA THR A 6 3.80 -5.17 25.20
C THR A 6 2.40 -4.55 25.39
N THR A 7 1.44 -5.01 24.59
CA THR A 7 0.01 -4.71 24.73
C THR A 7 -0.66 -5.87 25.47
N PRO A 8 -0.64 -5.90 26.82
CA PRO A 8 -1.25 -6.98 27.57
C PRO A 8 -2.77 -7.00 27.39
N LEU A 9 -3.35 -8.20 27.47
CA LEU A 9 -4.80 -8.43 27.39
C LEU A 9 -5.47 -8.49 28.77
N SER A 10 -4.70 -8.71 29.83
CA SER A 10 -5.21 -8.81 31.20
C SER A 10 -5.71 -7.48 31.75
N LYS A 11 -5.03 -6.38 31.40
CA LYS A 11 -5.45 -5.01 31.73
C LYS A 11 -5.46 -4.19 30.44
N PRO A 12 -6.58 -3.54 30.08
CA PRO A 12 -6.66 -2.77 28.85
C PRO A 12 -5.67 -1.61 28.93
N LYS A 13 -4.62 -1.67 28.11
CA LYS A 13 -3.64 -0.61 27.92
C LYS A 13 -3.62 -0.25 26.45
N LEU A 14 -3.90 1.02 26.16
CA LEU A 14 -3.92 1.55 24.81
C LEU A 14 -2.57 2.14 24.46
N ARG A 15 -2.14 1.90 23.23
CA ARG A 15 -0.90 2.43 22.66
C ARG A 15 -1.21 3.17 21.36
N GLN A 16 -0.30 4.03 20.92
CA GLN A 16 -0.32 4.59 19.57
C GLN A 16 0.20 3.55 18.56
N SER A 17 -0.62 2.53 18.27
CA SER A 17 -0.31 1.48 17.28
C SER A 17 -1.54 0.82 16.66
N TRP A 18 -1.44 0.33 15.43
CA TRP A 18 -2.50 -0.38 14.71
C TRP A 18 -2.49 -1.90 14.96
N SER A 19 -2.10 -2.31 16.16
CA SER A 19 -2.04 -3.72 16.54
C SER A 19 -3.45 -4.26 16.76
N LYS A 20 -3.72 -5.49 16.33
CA LYS A 20 -4.98 -6.20 16.59
C LYS A 20 -5.31 -6.28 18.09
N TYR A 21 -4.29 -6.46 18.94
CA TYR A 21 -4.45 -6.49 20.40
C TYR A 21 -4.78 -5.10 20.96
N ASN A 22 -4.26 -4.05 20.33
CA ASN A 22 -4.59 -2.67 20.72
C ASN A 22 -6.02 -2.32 20.34
N LEU A 23 -6.48 -2.74 19.16
CA LEU A 23 -7.87 -2.60 18.72
C LEU A 23 -8.84 -3.31 19.67
N PHE A 24 -8.53 -4.55 20.03
CA PHE A 24 -9.32 -5.31 21.01
C PHE A 24 -9.38 -4.62 22.39
N ASN A 25 -8.25 -4.06 22.85
CA ASN A 25 -8.23 -3.28 24.09
C ASN A 25 -9.01 -1.97 23.98
N LEU A 26 -9.08 -1.36 22.79
CA LEU A 26 -9.83 -0.12 22.53
C LEU A 26 -11.33 -0.37 22.64
N GLN A 27 -11.83 -1.46 22.07
CA GLN A 27 -13.24 -1.87 22.21
C GLN A 27 -13.66 -2.10 23.67
N ARG A 28 -12.75 -2.68 24.47
CA ARG A 28 -12.97 -3.00 25.88
C ARG A 28 -12.68 -1.84 26.83
N LEU A 29 -12.19 -0.71 26.31
CA LEU A 29 -11.83 0.43 27.15
C LEU A 29 -13.08 0.96 27.87
N ARG A 30 -12.96 1.16 29.18
CA ARG A 30 -13.97 1.83 30.00
C ARG A 30 -13.27 2.86 30.89
N ASN A 31 -14.00 3.91 31.26
CA ASN A 31 -13.51 4.89 32.22
C ASN A 31 -13.22 4.20 33.57
N PRO A 32 -12.11 4.53 34.24
CA PRO A 32 -11.82 3.96 35.55
C PRO A 32 -12.89 4.41 36.55
N PRO A 33 -13.39 3.51 37.42
CA PRO A 33 -14.37 3.90 38.45
C PRO A 33 -13.73 4.92 39.39
N THR A 34 -14.44 6.00 39.67
CA THR A 34 -14.00 7.13 40.51
C THR A 34 -14.65 7.14 41.89
N GLY A 35 -15.89 6.63 42.03
CA GLY A 35 -16.68 6.75 43.25
C GLY A 35 -16.04 6.19 44.52
N SER A 36 -15.35 5.05 44.43
CA SER A 36 -14.69 4.41 45.59
C SER A 36 -13.21 4.79 45.76
N LYS A 37 -12.67 5.69 44.93
CA LYS A 37 -11.24 5.98 44.88
C LYS A 37 -10.93 7.35 45.45
N THR A 38 -9.81 7.43 46.17
CA THR A 38 -9.28 8.72 46.63
C THR A 38 -8.82 9.59 45.46
N PHE A 39 -8.75 10.90 45.65
CA PHE A 39 -8.32 11.82 44.59
C PHE A 39 -6.94 11.47 44.02
N PHE A 40 -5.99 11.04 44.87
CA PHE A 40 -4.68 10.56 44.41
C PHE A 40 -4.81 9.31 43.51
N GLN A 41 -5.62 8.32 43.93
CA GLN A 41 -5.84 7.11 43.15
C GLN A 41 -6.52 7.39 41.80
N GLN A 42 -7.46 8.34 41.76
CA GLN A 42 -8.10 8.79 40.51
C GLN A 42 -7.07 9.41 39.56
N LYS A 43 -6.27 10.38 40.06
CA LYS A 43 -5.21 11.02 39.27
C LYS A 43 -4.14 10.03 38.79
N TRP A 44 -3.71 9.10 39.65
CA TRP A 44 -2.73 8.08 39.29
C TRP A 44 -3.25 7.13 38.20
N ALA A 45 -4.51 6.69 38.33
CA ALA A 45 -5.15 5.86 37.32
C ALA A 45 -5.25 6.59 35.97
N ALA A 46 -5.70 7.85 35.98
CA ALA A 46 -5.81 8.68 34.80
C ALA A 46 -4.45 8.93 34.13
N LYS A 47 -3.42 9.27 34.92
CA LYS A 47 -2.03 9.42 34.47
C LYS A 47 -1.53 8.14 33.79
N SER A 48 -1.65 7.00 34.48
CA SER A 48 -1.19 5.70 33.97
C SER A 48 -1.87 5.33 32.66
N MET A 49 -3.18 5.53 32.58
CA MET A 49 -3.98 5.29 31.39
C MET A 49 -3.60 6.23 30.25
N ALA A 50 -3.57 7.54 30.50
CA ALA A 50 -3.29 8.54 29.48
C ALA A 50 -1.86 8.41 28.90
N ARG A 51 -0.86 8.23 29.77
CA ARG A 51 0.55 8.03 29.37
C ARG A 51 0.81 6.71 28.65
N SER A 52 -0.10 5.74 28.80
CA SER A 52 0.04 4.49 28.07
C SER A 52 -0.10 4.72 26.57
N TYR A 53 -0.98 5.63 26.16
CA TYR A 53 -1.21 6.02 24.78
C TYR A 53 -0.32 7.21 24.37
N HIS A 54 -0.41 8.31 25.11
CA HIS A 54 0.28 9.56 24.79
C HIS A 54 1.75 9.45 25.19
N GLY A 55 2.65 9.34 24.20
CA GLY A 55 4.10 9.43 24.39
C GLY A 55 4.70 8.30 25.22
N GLU A 56 4.26 7.06 25.01
CA GLU A 56 4.80 5.85 25.66
C GLU A 56 6.33 5.73 25.57
N GLN A 57 6.89 6.18 24.44
CA GLN A 57 8.32 6.21 24.16
C GLN A 57 9.10 7.30 24.92
N VAL A 58 8.41 8.29 25.49
CA VAL A 58 9.00 9.42 26.20
C VAL A 58 9.13 9.07 27.68
N ARG A 59 10.31 9.30 28.27
CA ARG A 59 10.53 9.10 29.71
C ARG A 59 9.69 10.08 30.53
N GLU A 60 9.24 9.65 31.69
CA GLU A 60 8.35 10.47 32.54
C GLU A 60 8.98 11.80 32.97
N SER A 61 10.28 11.81 33.25
CA SER A 61 11.02 13.04 33.59
C SER A 61 11.08 14.02 32.42
N GLN A 62 11.21 13.52 31.18
CA GLN A 62 11.20 14.35 29.98
C GLN A 62 9.80 14.88 29.71
N TRP A 63 8.77 14.04 29.84
CA TRP A 63 7.38 14.48 29.72
C TRP A 63 7.04 15.58 30.73
N ALA A 64 7.43 15.42 32.00
CA ALA A 64 7.16 16.41 33.03
C ALA A 64 7.76 17.80 32.74
N ARG A 65 8.86 17.88 31.97
CA ARG A 65 9.44 19.17 31.52
C ARG A 65 8.73 19.72 30.28
N MET A 66 8.23 18.86 29.41
CA MET A 66 7.49 19.27 28.20
C MET A 66 6.04 19.65 28.49
N PHE A 67 5.46 19.15 29.58
CA PHE A 67 4.11 19.47 30.00
C PHE A 67 3.93 20.99 30.13
N SER A 68 2.94 21.52 29.41
CA SER A 68 2.57 22.92 29.47
C SER A 68 1.27 23.09 30.25
N ARG A 69 1.27 24.03 31.20
CA ARG A 69 0.05 24.47 31.90
C ARG A 69 -0.84 25.35 31.01
N ARG A 70 -0.25 25.98 29.99
CA ARG A 70 -0.95 26.83 29.04
C ARG A 70 -1.57 25.95 27.95
N ILE A 71 -2.90 25.86 27.97
CA ILE A 71 -3.71 25.19 26.95
C ILE A 71 -4.08 26.22 25.88
N ARG A 72 -3.92 25.85 24.60
CA ARG A 72 -4.31 26.71 23.46
C ARG A 72 -5.73 26.40 23.03
N SER A 73 -6.53 27.44 22.82
CA SER A 73 -7.90 27.35 22.30
C SER A 73 -8.15 28.46 21.29
N VAL A 74 -9.19 28.29 20.47
CA VAL A 74 -9.64 29.29 19.50
C VAL A 74 -11.16 29.39 19.53
N VAL A 75 -11.67 30.59 19.35
CA VAL A 75 -13.11 30.88 19.26
C VAL A 75 -13.42 31.25 17.81
N PRO A 76 -14.27 30.49 17.10
CA PRO A 76 -14.71 30.89 15.77
C PRO A 76 -15.70 32.05 15.87
N MET A 77 -15.42 33.14 15.14
CA MET A 77 -16.33 34.28 15.01
C MET A 77 -16.82 34.35 13.56
N ASN A 78 -18.13 34.50 13.36
CA ASN A 78 -18.72 34.62 12.02
C ASN A 78 -18.61 36.08 11.54
N PRO A 79 -17.94 36.37 10.40
CA PRO A 79 -17.84 37.72 9.85
C PRO A 79 -19.19 38.39 9.63
N LEU A 80 -20.24 37.64 9.25
CA LEU A 80 -21.57 38.19 9.04
C LEU A 80 -22.18 38.73 10.34
N LYS A 81 -21.97 38.02 11.46
CA LYS A 81 -22.45 38.47 12.78
C LYS A 81 -21.69 39.71 13.25
N LEU A 82 -20.38 39.74 13.02
CA LEU A 82 -19.54 40.91 13.35
C LEU A 82 -19.88 42.16 12.52
N ALA A 83 -20.39 42.00 11.31
CA ALA A 83 -20.79 43.11 10.46
C ALA A 83 -22.17 43.68 10.84
N GLN A 84 -23.07 42.84 11.38
CA GLN A 84 -24.42 43.23 11.76
C GLN A 84 -24.47 43.92 13.12
N ASP A 85 -23.63 43.48 14.07
CA ASP A 85 -23.64 43.94 15.46
C ASP A 85 -22.20 44.23 15.90
N ASP A 86 -21.99 45.40 16.51
CA ASP A 86 -20.73 45.82 17.11
C ASP A 86 -20.49 45.18 18.49
N GLY A 87 -21.45 44.39 18.97
CA GLY A 87 -21.43 43.66 20.23
C GLY A 87 -22.18 44.36 21.36
N SER A 88 -22.76 45.54 21.10
CA SER A 88 -23.59 46.27 22.08
C SER A 88 -24.82 45.47 22.51
N GLY A 89 -25.38 44.63 21.63
CA GLY A 89 -26.50 43.74 21.97
C GLY A 89 -26.16 42.75 23.09
N MET A 90 -24.90 42.32 23.21
CA MET A 90 -24.46 41.37 24.25
C MET A 90 -24.34 42.00 25.63
N SER A 91 -24.18 43.32 25.74
CA SER A 91 -24.09 44.05 27.00
C SER A 91 -25.38 44.75 27.41
N ALA A 92 -26.47 44.58 26.65
CA ALA A 92 -27.78 45.13 26.95
C ALA A 92 -28.30 44.69 28.34
N GLY A 93 -29.29 45.43 28.85
CA GLY A 93 -29.88 45.17 30.17
C GLY A 93 -28.96 45.64 31.30
N ARG A 94 -28.40 44.69 32.06
CA ARG A 94 -27.50 44.96 33.20
C ARG A 94 -26.04 44.57 32.92
N GLY A 95 -25.66 44.40 31.65
CA GLY A 95 -24.30 44.03 31.24
C GLY A 95 -24.08 42.55 30.94
N ALA A 96 -25.03 41.67 31.29
CA ALA A 96 -24.97 40.23 30.99
C ALA A 96 -25.73 39.82 29.71
N GLY A 97 -26.32 40.80 29.03
CA GLY A 97 -27.25 40.59 27.92
C GLY A 97 -28.71 40.64 28.38
N LEU A 98 -29.62 40.69 27.41
CA LEU A 98 -31.06 40.63 27.66
C LEU A 98 -31.44 39.22 28.15
N GLU A 99 -32.24 39.11 29.21
CA GLU A 99 -32.74 37.81 29.65
C GLU A 99 -33.67 37.24 28.58
N THR A 100 -33.33 36.05 28.08
CA THR A 100 -34.10 35.33 27.07
C THR A 100 -34.49 33.97 27.66
N GLU A 101 -35.74 33.53 27.46
CA GLU A 101 -36.21 32.23 27.98
C GLU A 101 -35.44 31.05 27.35
N GLU A 102 -34.96 31.23 26.12
CA GLU A 102 -34.16 30.24 25.38
C GLU A 102 -32.68 30.63 25.37
N SER A 103 -31.90 30.07 26.30
CA SER A 103 -30.44 30.16 26.21
C SER A 103 -29.92 29.16 25.18
N ALA A 104 -29.38 29.66 24.06
CA ALA A 104 -28.64 28.83 23.13
C ALA A 104 -27.46 28.16 23.86
N LYS A 105 -27.49 26.84 24.00
CA LYS A 105 -26.41 26.10 24.66
C LYS A 105 -25.19 26.04 23.75
N ASP A 106 -24.28 26.99 23.92
CA ASP A 106 -22.97 26.94 23.28
C ASP A 106 -22.24 25.64 23.68
N ARG A 107 -21.61 25.01 22.69
CA ARG A 107 -20.84 23.78 22.93
C ARG A 107 -19.62 24.12 23.78
N LEU A 108 -19.48 23.47 24.93
CA LEU A 108 -18.32 23.65 25.81
C LEU A 108 -17.01 23.29 25.07
N THR A 109 -15.96 24.06 25.35
CA THR A 109 -14.62 23.81 24.81
C THR A 109 -13.88 22.82 25.71
N PRO A 110 -13.47 21.63 25.22
CA PRO A 110 -12.80 20.62 26.04
C PRO A 110 -11.31 20.93 26.23
N PHE A 111 -11.00 21.87 27.14
CA PHE A 111 -9.62 22.31 27.39
C PHE A 111 -8.70 21.17 27.84
N THR A 112 -9.16 20.31 28.75
CA THR A 112 -8.29 19.32 29.40
C THR A 112 -7.89 18.18 28.48
N GLN A 113 -8.60 17.97 27.37
CA GLN A 113 -8.18 17.02 26.32
C GLN A 113 -6.88 17.45 25.62
N MET A 114 -6.52 18.73 25.72
CA MET A 114 -5.27 19.29 25.18
C MET A 114 -4.04 19.02 26.06
N THR A 115 -4.18 18.32 27.19
CA THR A 115 -3.08 18.03 28.13
C THR A 115 -1.82 17.52 27.43
N PHE A 116 -1.98 16.68 26.39
CA PHE A 116 -0.88 16.04 25.67
C PHE A 116 -0.52 16.72 24.33
N ALA A 117 -1.08 17.90 24.04
CA ALA A 117 -0.77 18.68 22.84
C ALA A 117 0.72 18.91 22.57
N PRO A 118 1.60 19.11 23.58
CA PRO A 118 3.03 19.26 23.33
C PRO A 118 3.69 18.05 22.68
N LEU A 119 3.14 16.84 22.86
CA LEU A 119 3.68 15.62 22.23
C LEU A 119 3.40 15.56 20.73
N GLU A 120 2.28 16.13 20.28
CA GLU A 120 1.89 16.16 18.86
C GLU A 120 2.84 17.04 18.02
N ARG A 121 3.64 17.92 18.65
CA ARG A 121 4.71 18.67 17.97
C ARG A 121 5.92 17.81 17.60
N ARG A 122 6.09 16.65 18.23
CA ARG A 122 7.28 15.83 17.99
C ARG A 122 7.19 15.17 16.61
N LEU A 123 8.31 15.15 15.91
CA LEU A 123 8.41 14.53 14.58
C LEU A 123 7.94 13.07 14.57
N ASP A 124 8.30 12.27 15.58
CA ASP A 124 7.89 10.86 15.66
C ASP A 124 6.37 10.68 15.81
N VAL A 125 5.71 11.57 16.55
CA VAL A 125 4.25 11.55 16.70
C VAL A 125 3.58 12.07 15.43
N ALA A 126 4.06 13.16 14.83
CA ALA A 126 3.49 13.72 13.61
C ALA A 126 3.49 12.73 12.44
N ILE A 127 4.57 11.95 12.25
CA ILE A 127 4.66 10.87 11.25
C ILE A 127 3.58 9.80 11.49
N PHE A 128 3.37 9.40 12.75
CA PHE A 128 2.31 8.44 13.09
C PHE A 128 0.91 9.01 12.81
N ARG A 129 0.69 10.29 13.08
CA ARG A 129 -0.59 10.98 12.83
C ARG A 129 -0.88 11.21 11.35
N ALA A 130 0.16 11.32 10.52
CA ALA A 130 0.05 11.38 9.07
C ALA A 130 -0.21 10.01 8.40
N LEU A 131 -0.39 8.95 9.20
CA LEU A 131 -0.59 7.57 8.74
C LEU A 131 0.60 6.99 7.94
N PHE A 132 1.80 7.56 8.08
CA PHE A 132 3.02 7.03 7.43
C PHE A 132 3.68 5.88 8.19
N ALA A 133 3.25 5.61 9.42
CA ALA A 133 3.76 4.53 10.25
C ALA A 133 2.62 3.84 11.01
N SER A 134 2.75 2.53 11.25
CA SER A 134 1.75 1.76 12.00
C SER A 134 1.75 2.02 13.51
N SER A 135 2.81 2.66 14.02
CA SER A 135 3.02 2.92 15.44
C SER A 135 3.98 4.09 15.65
N ALA A 136 3.81 4.83 16.76
CA ALA A 136 4.73 5.89 17.14
C ALA A 136 6.18 5.39 17.37
N ARG A 137 6.36 4.12 17.77
CA ARG A 137 7.70 3.52 17.88
C ARG A 137 8.32 3.21 16.53
N GLN A 138 7.52 2.79 15.55
CA GLN A 138 7.98 2.56 14.19
C GLN A 138 8.34 3.88 13.52
N ALA A 139 7.52 4.92 13.69
CA ALA A 139 7.84 6.28 13.24
C ALA A 139 9.18 6.77 13.84
N ARG A 140 9.40 6.54 15.14
CA ARG A 140 10.69 6.84 15.77
C ARG A 140 11.86 6.10 15.11
N GLN A 141 11.69 4.82 14.77
CA GLN A 141 12.72 4.06 14.06
C GLN A 141 13.00 4.66 12.68
N PHE A 142 11.97 5.07 11.94
CA PHE A 142 12.15 5.69 10.63
C PHE A 142 13.03 6.94 10.69
N VAL A 143 12.78 7.80 11.68
CA VAL A 143 13.59 9.00 11.94
C VAL A 143 15.03 8.61 12.32
N VAL A 144 15.23 7.71 13.29
CA VAL A 144 16.57 7.31 13.75
C VAL A 144 17.40 6.69 12.61
N HIS A 145 16.77 5.90 11.75
CA HIS A 145 17.39 5.30 10.57
C HIS A 145 17.45 6.25 9.36
N GLY A 146 17.18 7.55 9.53
CA GLY A 146 17.39 8.58 8.51
C GLY A 146 16.46 8.54 7.30
N ALA A 147 15.29 7.91 7.36
CA ALA A 147 14.34 7.92 6.22
C ALA A 147 13.36 9.09 6.24
N VAL A 148 13.62 10.09 7.07
CA VAL A 148 12.74 11.25 7.20
C VAL A 148 13.55 12.49 6.88
N THR A 149 13.00 13.31 6.00
CA THR A 149 13.51 14.65 5.70
C THR A 149 12.52 15.68 6.24
N VAL A 150 13.04 16.79 6.78
CA VAL A 150 12.26 17.95 7.20
C VAL A 150 12.81 19.15 6.44
N ASN A 151 11.96 19.83 5.66
CA ASN A 151 12.33 20.94 4.78
C ASN A 151 13.54 20.59 3.89
N GLY A 152 13.53 19.37 3.33
CA GLY A 152 14.61 18.84 2.47
C GLY A 152 15.86 18.33 3.21
N LYS A 153 15.99 18.53 4.53
CA LYS A 153 17.15 18.07 5.31
C LYS A 153 16.86 16.78 6.04
N GLN A 154 17.76 15.79 5.96
CA GLN A 154 17.62 14.53 6.69
C GLN A 154 17.63 14.80 8.21
N MET A 155 16.57 14.36 8.89
CA MET A 155 16.40 14.56 10.33
C MET A 155 16.47 13.22 11.05
N ARG A 156 17.51 13.02 11.88
CA ARG A 156 17.70 11.77 12.66
C ARG A 156 17.19 11.84 14.10
N TYR A 157 16.70 13.00 14.52
CA TYR A 157 16.26 13.25 15.88
C TYR A 157 14.73 13.15 16.02
N PRO A 158 14.18 12.07 16.60
CA PRO A 158 12.73 11.93 16.80
C PRO A 158 12.16 12.91 17.83
N GLY A 159 13.02 13.58 18.60
CA GLY A 159 12.65 14.64 19.52
C GLY A 159 12.52 16.02 18.89
N TYR A 160 12.75 16.14 17.59
CA TYR A 160 12.59 17.39 16.86
C TYR A 160 11.14 17.90 17.01
N LEU A 161 11.00 19.16 17.42
CA LEU A 161 9.71 19.81 17.59
C LEU A 161 9.40 20.62 16.33
N LEU A 162 8.38 20.19 15.60
CA LEU A 162 7.91 20.87 14.41
C LEU A 162 7.41 22.27 14.74
N ASN A 163 7.74 23.19 13.85
CA ASN A 163 7.22 24.54 13.78
C ASN A 163 6.10 24.59 12.75
N PRO A 164 5.11 25.48 12.94
CA PRO A 164 4.08 25.73 11.93
C PRO A 164 4.72 26.06 10.57
N GLY A 165 4.32 25.36 9.51
CA GLY A 165 4.87 25.47 8.17
C GLY A 165 5.91 24.42 7.81
N ASP A 166 6.45 23.66 8.77
CA ASP A 166 7.44 22.61 8.46
C ASP A 166 6.83 21.49 7.61
N LEU A 167 7.52 21.16 6.52
CA LEU A 167 7.21 20.01 5.66
C LEU A 167 8.10 18.84 6.06
N PHE A 168 7.51 17.70 6.39
CA PHE A 168 8.23 16.45 6.62
C PHE A 168 7.83 15.39 5.61
N GLN A 169 8.81 14.68 5.07
CA GLN A 169 8.62 13.61 4.09
C GLN A 169 9.28 12.33 4.58
N VAL A 170 8.62 11.20 4.33
CA VAL A 170 9.10 9.87 4.67
C VAL A 170 9.37 9.10 3.38
N ASP A 171 10.43 8.28 3.39
CA ASP A 171 10.72 7.34 2.32
C ASP A 171 9.49 6.44 1.99
N PRO A 172 8.96 6.49 0.75
CA PRO A 172 7.78 5.74 0.35
C PRO A 172 7.89 4.24 0.61
N GLU A 173 9.07 3.62 0.41
CA GLU A 173 9.20 2.18 0.62
C GLU A 173 8.96 1.78 2.08
N ARG A 174 9.37 2.64 3.02
CA ARG A 174 9.14 2.42 4.45
C ARG A 174 7.68 2.65 4.83
N VAL A 175 7.02 3.62 4.20
CA VAL A 175 5.58 3.86 4.41
C VAL A 175 4.77 2.66 3.92
N MET A 176 5.06 2.17 2.71
CA MET A 176 4.41 1.00 2.13
C MET A 176 4.63 -0.25 2.99
N TYR A 177 5.82 -0.41 3.58
CA TYR A 177 6.10 -1.46 4.56
C TYR A 177 5.30 -1.31 5.87
N ALA A 178 5.17 -0.10 6.39
CA ALA A 178 4.46 0.12 7.66
C ALA A 178 2.95 -0.06 7.52
N THR A 179 2.39 0.49 6.45
CA THR A 179 0.95 0.56 6.19
C THR A 179 0.42 -0.64 5.46
N GLY A 180 1.30 -1.38 4.77
CA GLY A 180 0.96 -2.59 4.04
C GLY A 180 0.71 -3.80 4.93
N ALA A 181 0.09 -4.82 4.34
CA ALA A 181 -0.02 -6.13 4.97
C ALA A 181 1.37 -6.77 5.17
N PRO A 182 1.57 -7.48 6.29
CA PRO A 182 2.82 -8.18 6.54
C PRO A 182 3.01 -9.32 5.53
N LYS A 183 4.24 -9.53 5.06
CA LYS A 183 4.58 -10.69 4.24
C LYS A 183 4.39 -12.01 4.98
N ASP A 184 3.86 -12.98 4.27
CA ASP A 184 3.77 -14.34 4.78
C ASP A 184 5.14 -15.00 4.94
N LYS A 185 5.19 -16.12 5.66
CA LYS A 185 6.46 -16.84 5.89
C LYS A 185 7.04 -17.36 4.57
N HIS A 186 6.19 -17.78 3.64
CA HIS A 186 6.58 -18.25 2.32
C HIS A 186 7.16 -17.12 1.47
N GLU A 187 6.41 -16.04 1.30
CA GLU A 187 6.84 -14.84 0.56
C GLU A 187 8.14 -14.25 1.11
N ARG A 188 8.34 -14.29 2.44
CA ARG A 188 9.61 -13.89 3.06
C ARG A 188 10.78 -14.80 2.70
N ARG A 189 10.54 -16.10 2.56
CA ARG A 189 11.56 -17.07 2.12
C ARG A 189 11.91 -16.83 0.66
N GLU A 190 10.90 -16.69 -0.19
CA GLU A 190 11.09 -16.39 -1.63
C GLU A 190 11.84 -15.09 -1.83
N GLY A 191 11.43 -14.02 -1.13
CA GLY A 191 12.14 -12.73 -1.19
C GLY A 191 13.59 -12.82 -0.72
N ARG A 192 13.90 -13.67 0.26
CA ARG A 192 15.29 -13.91 0.68
C ARG A 192 16.09 -14.61 -0.41
N ILE A 193 15.51 -15.63 -1.05
CA ILE A 193 16.16 -16.36 -2.15
C ILE A 193 16.36 -15.43 -3.34
N ALA A 194 15.35 -14.63 -3.71
CA ALA A 194 15.42 -13.67 -4.80
C ALA A 194 16.50 -12.61 -4.56
N ARG A 195 16.57 -12.04 -3.34
CA ARG A 195 17.64 -11.10 -2.98
C ARG A 195 19.02 -11.75 -2.97
N LYS A 196 19.14 -13.02 -2.53
CA LYS A 196 20.41 -13.75 -2.57
C LYS A 196 20.87 -13.95 -4.02
N LYS A 197 19.97 -14.40 -4.90
CA LYS A 197 20.25 -14.55 -6.34
C LYS A 197 20.63 -13.22 -6.99
N MET A 198 19.95 -12.13 -6.64
CA MET A 198 20.28 -10.79 -7.13
C MET A 198 21.65 -10.30 -6.64
N ALA A 199 22.01 -10.58 -5.39
CA ALA A 199 23.33 -10.26 -4.87
C ALA A 199 24.43 -11.07 -5.57
N GLU A 200 24.22 -12.38 -5.73
CA GLU A 200 25.14 -13.28 -6.47
C GLU A 200 25.32 -12.84 -7.93
N SER A 201 24.25 -12.43 -8.61
CA SER A 201 24.34 -11.90 -9.98
C SER A 201 25.06 -10.55 -10.05
N GLN A 202 24.87 -9.67 -9.04
CA GLN A 202 25.58 -8.40 -8.97
C GLN A 202 27.06 -8.59 -8.69
N GLU A 203 27.42 -9.53 -7.81
CA GLU A 203 28.82 -9.89 -7.54
C GLU A 203 29.50 -10.45 -8.80
N ALA A 204 28.83 -11.35 -9.54
CA ALA A 204 29.34 -11.87 -10.81
C ALA A 204 29.47 -10.78 -11.91
N GLU A 205 28.56 -9.80 -11.95
CA GLU A 205 28.69 -8.64 -12.85
C GLU A 205 29.84 -7.70 -12.47
N VAL A 206 30.17 -7.58 -11.18
CA VAL A 206 31.30 -6.77 -10.73
C VAL A 206 32.61 -7.51 -11.01
N GLU A 207 32.71 -8.81 -10.75
CA GLU A 207 33.89 -9.63 -11.08
C GLU A 207 34.18 -9.64 -12.58
N SER A 208 33.16 -9.81 -13.43
CA SER A 208 33.34 -9.74 -14.89
C SER A 208 33.74 -8.35 -15.40
N LYS A 209 33.35 -7.27 -14.72
CA LYS A 209 33.81 -5.91 -15.04
C LYS A 209 35.24 -5.64 -14.55
N GLU A 210 35.66 -6.24 -13.43
CA GLU A 210 37.03 -6.14 -12.94
C GLU A 210 38.00 -6.96 -13.79
N GLU A 211 37.60 -8.14 -14.28
CA GLU A 211 38.40 -8.94 -15.23
C GLU A 211 38.55 -8.24 -16.59
N GLY A 212 37.49 -7.60 -17.09
CA GLY A 212 37.56 -6.78 -18.32
C GLY A 212 38.43 -5.52 -18.19
N ALA A 213 38.53 -4.94 -16.99
CA ALA A 213 39.38 -3.77 -16.73
C ALA A 213 40.87 -4.14 -16.53
N ALA A 214 41.18 -5.40 -16.22
CA ALA A 214 42.56 -5.88 -16.11
C ALA A 214 43.21 -6.14 -17.49
N GLU A 215 42.41 -6.46 -18.52
CA GLU A 215 42.91 -6.65 -19.89
C GLU A 215 43.18 -5.34 -20.66
N GLU A 216 42.67 -4.19 -20.21
CA GLU A 216 42.79 -2.89 -20.91
C GLU A 216 43.93 -1.97 -20.43
N SER A 217 44.94 -2.50 -19.71
CA SER A 217 46.09 -1.73 -19.20
C SER A 217 47.43 -1.98 -19.92
N GLY A 218 47.38 -2.47 -21.16
CA GLY A 218 48.53 -2.58 -22.06
C GLY A 218 48.26 -1.92 -23.42
N GLU A 219 49.09 -0.92 -23.75
CA GLU A 219 49.24 -0.22 -25.03
C GLU A 219 48.31 0.96 -25.37
N LYS A 220 48.96 2.11 -25.64
CA LYS A 220 48.39 3.36 -26.15
C LYS A 220 49.00 3.70 -27.51
N GLY A 221 48.12 3.89 -28.51
CA GLY A 221 48.20 4.88 -29.60
C GLY A 221 48.37 4.36 -31.03
N PRO A 222 47.93 5.10 -32.09
CA PRO A 222 46.73 5.93 -32.23
C PRO A 222 45.95 5.72 -33.57
N GLU A 223 44.71 6.24 -33.60
CA GLU A 223 43.86 6.68 -34.74
C GLU A 223 43.43 5.72 -35.88
N SER A 224 42.11 5.52 -36.01
CA SER A 224 41.35 5.79 -37.25
C SER A 224 39.84 5.89 -36.96
N GLU A 225 39.18 6.76 -37.73
CA GLU A 225 37.79 7.18 -37.63
C GLU A 225 36.76 6.15 -38.14
N GLU A 226 35.53 6.33 -37.63
CA GLU A 226 34.21 5.98 -38.19
C GLU A 226 33.85 4.52 -38.52
N GLN A 227 32.84 3.98 -37.80
CA GLN A 227 31.48 3.76 -38.33
C GLN A 227 30.57 3.13 -37.26
N GLY A 228 29.39 3.71 -37.06
CA GLY A 228 28.29 3.04 -36.38
C GLY A 228 27.68 1.95 -37.27
N LYS A 229 27.27 0.82 -36.68
CA LYS A 229 26.30 -0.12 -37.25
C LYS A 229 25.64 -0.97 -36.17
N ASP A 230 24.33 -0.74 -36.04
CA ASP A 230 23.23 -1.67 -35.78
C ASP A 230 23.56 -3.08 -35.29
N ARG A 231 22.94 -3.43 -34.15
CA ARG A 231 22.73 -4.82 -33.71
C ARG A 231 21.62 -5.45 -34.53
N GLU A 232 21.87 -5.83 -35.78
CA GLU A 232 20.91 -6.62 -36.57
C GLU A 232 21.61 -7.64 -37.48
N ASN A 233 21.71 -8.88 -36.96
CA ASN A 233 21.50 -10.16 -37.65
C ASN A 233 22.22 -11.26 -36.84
N GLU A 234 21.55 -11.80 -35.82
CA GLU A 234 21.94 -13.11 -35.31
C GLU A 234 21.55 -14.16 -36.36
N ASP A 235 22.52 -14.93 -36.83
CA ASP A 235 22.27 -15.98 -37.81
C ASP A 235 21.20 -16.95 -37.27
N PRO A 236 20.11 -17.23 -38.01
CA PRO A 236 19.00 -18.08 -37.54
C PRO A 236 19.44 -19.52 -37.22
N ARG A 237 20.65 -19.91 -37.66
CA ARG A 237 21.27 -21.18 -37.31
C ARG A 237 21.86 -21.18 -35.90
N GLU A 238 22.41 -20.06 -35.46
CA GLU A 238 22.99 -19.93 -34.12
C GLU A 238 21.89 -19.90 -33.08
N THR A 239 20.79 -19.19 -33.36
CA THR A 239 19.59 -19.19 -32.53
C THR A 239 18.99 -20.60 -32.41
N LEU A 240 18.91 -21.35 -33.51
CA LEU A 240 18.44 -22.75 -33.49
C LEU A 240 19.39 -23.70 -32.72
N LYS A 241 20.71 -23.47 -32.75
CA LYS A 241 21.68 -24.23 -31.95
C LYS A 241 21.53 -23.93 -30.45
N VAL A 242 21.31 -22.67 -30.08
CA VAL A 242 21.07 -22.24 -28.69
C VAL A 242 19.76 -22.84 -28.16
N LEU A 243 18.68 -22.81 -28.94
CA LEU A 243 17.39 -23.41 -28.58
C LEU A 243 17.48 -24.94 -28.41
N LEU A 244 18.28 -25.61 -29.24
CA LEU A 244 18.55 -27.05 -29.11
C LEU A 244 19.32 -27.35 -27.81
N ALA A 245 20.30 -26.52 -27.44
CA ALA A 245 21.05 -26.65 -26.19
C ALA A 245 20.13 -26.45 -24.96
N GLN A 246 19.26 -25.44 -24.99
CA GLN A 246 18.28 -25.19 -23.93
C GLN A 246 17.28 -26.35 -23.79
N ALA A 247 16.75 -26.88 -24.91
CA ALA A 247 15.84 -28.02 -24.89
C ALA A 247 16.51 -29.30 -24.34
N LYS A 248 17.82 -29.50 -24.57
CA LYS A 248 18.59 -30.60 -23.98
C LYS A 248 18.79 -30.42 -22.47
N ASN A 249 19.09 -29.21 -22.02
CA ASN A 249 19.28 -28.92 -20.60
C ASN A 249 17.98 -29.12 -19.81
N ILE A 250 16.84 -28.72 -20.37
CA ILE A 250 15.52 -28.95 -19.77
C ILE A 250 15.22 -30.45 -19.66
N MET A 251 15.49 -31.24 -20.72
CA MET A 251 15.31 -32.70 -20.70
C MET A 251 16.26 -33.43 -19.74
N ALA A 252 17.47 -32.90 -19.52
CA ALA A 252 18.47 -33.48 -18.63
C ALA A 252 18.21 -33.13 -17.14
N GLY A 253 17.82 -31.90 -16.85
CA GLY A 253 17.60 -31.40 -15.48
C GLY A 253 16.28 -31.81 -14.83
N SER A 254 15.31 -32.32 -15.59
CA SER A 254 13.95 -32.60 -15.11
C SER A 254 13.45 -34.02 -15.43
N LYS A 255 14.28 -35.04 -15.14
CA LYS A 255 13.92 -36.45 -15.39
C LYS A 255 12.58 -36.87 -14.78
N ASP A 256 12.18 -36.31 -13.63
CA ASP A 256 10.96 -36.73 -12.89
C ASP A 256 9.83 -35.68 -12.80
N VAL A 257 9.98 -34.47 -13.36
CA VAL A 257 9.02 -33.35 -13.13
C VAL A 257 8.14 -33.04 -14.35
N LEU A 258 8.54 -33.41 -15.57
CA LEU A 258 7.78 -33.05 -16.78
C LEU A 258 6.72 -34.09 -17.16
N PRO A 259 5.46 -33.66 -17.42
CA PRO A 259 4.39 -34.51 -17.96
C PRO A 259 4.79 -35.20 -19.27
N ALA A 260 4.30 -36.42 -19.50
CA ALA A 260 4.66 -37.25 -20.66
C ALA A 260 4.44 -36.53 -22.01
N LYS A 261 3.35 -35.74 -22.10
CA LYS A 261 3.01 -34.95 -23.30
C LYS A 261 4.07 -33.90 -23.64
N ARG A 262 4.57 -33.14 -22.64
CA ARG A 262 5.65 -32.16 -22.83
C ARG A 262 6.98 -32.80 -23.18
N LYS A 263 7.30 -33.99 -22.63
CA LYS A 263 8.50 -34.75 -23.02
C LYS A 263 8.44 -35.21 -24.48
N GLN A 264 7.25 -35.55 -24.97
CA GLN A 264 7.02 -35.93 -26.37
C GLN A 264 7.19 -34.72 -27.31
N GLU A 265 6.65 -33.56 -26.92
CA GLU A 265 6.79 -32.30 -27.65
C GLU A 265 8.24 -31.83 -27.74
N LEU A 266 9.00 -31.85 -26.63
CA LEU A 266 10.43 -31.47 -26.63
C LEU A 266 11.30 -32.43 -27.46
N ARG A 267 10.98 -33.73 -27.48
CA ARG A 267 11.64 -34.71 -28.37
C ARG A 267 11.27 -34.49 -29.84
N GLY A 268 10.02 -34.11 -30.11
CA GLY A 268 9.55 -33.73 -31.45
C GLY A 268 10.26 -32.48 -31.96
N PHE A 269 10.37 -31.45 -31.13
CA PHE A 269 11.10 -30.21 -31.38
C PHE A 269 12.59 -30.48 -31.66
N GLN A 270 13.26 -31.26 -30.82
CA GLN A 270 14.67 -31.64 -31.05
C GLN A 270 14.87 -32.37 -32.39
N LYS A 271 13.93 -33.23 -32.80
CA LYS A 271 13.98 -33.92 -34.10
C LYS A 271 13.73 -32.97 -35.27
N ALA A 272 12.82 -32.00 -35.12
CA ALA A 272 12.53 -31.00 -36.14
C ALA A 272 13.72 -30.05 -36.36
N VAL A 273 14.29 -29.50 -35.28
CA VAL A 273 15.44 -28.59 -35.35
C VAL A 273 16.67 -29.31 -35.93
N LYS A 274 16.94 -30.56 -35.52
CA LYS A 274 18.03 -31.35 -36.13
C LYS A 274 17.81 -31.61 -37.61
N ARG A 275 16.56 -31.85 -38.04
CA ARG A 275 16.20 -32.07 -39.45
C ARG A 275 16.36 -30.81 -40.30
N VAL A 276 16.10 -29.63 -39.72
CA VAL A 276 16.30 -28.33 -40.39
C VAL A 276 17.79 -28.00 -40.49
N LEU A 277 18.55 -28.21 -39.42
CA LEU A 277 20.01 -28.03 -39.41
C LEU A 277 20.73 -29.02 -40.34
N SER A 278 20.16 -30.20 -40.57
CA SER A 278 20.73 -31.21 -41.49
C SER A 278 20.30 -31.06 -42.96
N ARG A 279 19.38 -30.14 -43.28
CA ARG A 279 18.79 -30.02 -44.63
C ARG A 279 19.26 -28.81 -45.43
N SER A 280 20.25 -28.07 -44.94
CA SER A 280 20.64 -26.81 -45.58
C SER A 280 22.15 -26.75 -45.85
N ASP A 281 22.53 -26.83 -47.12
CA ASP A 281 23.77 -26.24 -47.64
C ASP A 281 23.46 -25.13 -48.68
N SER A 282 22.20 -24.67 -48.75
CA SER A 282 21.81 -23.53 -49.59
C SER A 282 20.81 -22.65 -48.85
N SER A 283 21.16 -21.36 -48.69
CA SER A 283 20.52 -20.43 -47.75
C SER A 283 19.47 -19.50 -48.36
N THR A 284 19.24 -19.55 -49.68
CA THR A 284 18.44 -18.53 -50.38
C THR A 284 17.02 -18.95 -50.76
N VAL A 285 16.63 -20.21 -50.55
CA VAL A 285 15.31 -20.73 -51.02
C VAL A 285 14.30 -20.92 -49.86
N LEU A 286 14.72 -20.76 -48.60
CA LEU A 286 13.90 -21.10 -47.43
C LEU A 286 13.11 -19.93 -46.81
N THR A 287 13.55 -18.68 -47.00
CA THR A 287 12.86 -17.50 -46.46
C THR A 287 11.52 -17.27 -47.17
N ASP A 288 11.50 -17.43 -48.49
CA ASP A 288 10.34 -17.09 -49.33
C ASP A 288 9.21 -18.15 -49.23
N ASN A 289 9.54 -19.37 -48.81
CA ASN A 289 8.59 -20.48 -48.71
C ASN A 289 7.85 -20.50 -47.36
N LEU A 290 8.41 -19.92 -46.29
CA LEU A 290 7.73 -19.87 -44.99
C LEU A 290 6.72 -18.72 -44.91
N GLU A 291 7.05 -17.58 -45.49
CA GLU A 291 6.17 -16.40 -45.49
C GLU A 291 4.95 -16.62 -46.39
N SER A 292 5.15 -17.28 -47.54
CA SER A 292 4.06 -17.70 -48.43
C SER A 292 3.15 -18.75 -47.78
N GLN A 293 3.70 -19.79 -47.13
CA GLN A 293 2.92 -20.79 -46.38
C GLN A 293 2.12 -20.18 -45.22
N PHE A 294 2.65 -19.15 -44.57
CA PHE A 294 1.96 -18.44 -43.49
C PHE A 294 0.80 -17.59 -44.03
N SER A 295 0.99 -16.94 -45.18
CA SER A 295 -0.06 -16.16 -45.83
C SER A 295 -1.24 -17.04 -46.30
N GLU A 296 -0.96 -18.23 -46.82
CA GLU A 296 -1.97 -19.21 -47.24
C GLU A 296 -2.79 -19.71 -46.04
N LEU A 297 -2.14 -20.04 -44.93
CA LEU A 297 -2.82 -20.45 -43.70
C LEU A 297 -3.71 -19.34 -43.11
N VAL A 298 -3.28 -18.08 -43.19
CA VAL A 298 -4.07 -16.93 -42.74
C VAL A 298 -5.30 -16.73 -43.63
N THR A 299 -5.18 -16.93 -44.95
CA THR A 299 -6.33 -16.86 -45.86
C THR A 299 -7.33 -17.99 -45.64
N LEU A 300 -6.85 -19.22 -45.41
CA LEU A 300 -7.69 -20.38 -45.08
C LEU A 300 -8.39 -20.22 -43.73
N LEU A 301 -7.73 -19.65 -42.72
CA LEU A 301 -8.34 -19.35 -41.43
C LEU A 301 -9.40 -18.25 -41.52
N LYS A 302 -9.17 -17.21 -42.33
CA LYS A 302 -10.16 -16.14 -42.58
C LYS A 302 -11.38 -16.69 -43.33
N ALA A 303 -11.17 -17.54 -44.34
CA ALA A 303 -12.25 -18.21 -45.09
C ALA A 303 -13.12 -19.09 -44.17
N LYS A 304 -12.48 -19.89 -43.30
CA LYS A 304 -13.18 -20.77 -42.35
C LYS A 304 -13.96 -20.00 -41.27
N ARG A 305 -13.50 -18.81 -40.89
CA ARG A 305 -14.21 -17.91 -39.94
C ARG A 305 -15.43 -17.24 -40.59
N ALA A 306 -15.36 -16.93 -41.89
CA ALA A 306 -16.47 -16.40 -42.67
C ALA A 306 -17.59 -17.44 -42.89
N GLU A 307 -17.23 -18.70 -43.18
CA GLU A 307 -18.18 -19.81 -43.28
C GLU A 307 -18.95 -20.08 -41.97
N LYS A 308 -18.27 -19.90 -40.82
CA LYS A 308 -18.87 -20.07 -39.48
C LYS A 308 -19.81 -18.92 -39.08
N GLN A 309 -19.62 -17.72 -39.64
CA GLN A 309 -20.55 -16.60 -39.49
C GLN A 309 -21.76 -16.70 -40.44
N GLY A 310 -21.57 -17.23 -41.66
CA GLY A 310 -22.66 -17.51 -42.59
C GLY A 310 -23.65 -18.56 -42.07
N THR A 311 -23.15 -19.61 -41.42
CA THR A 311 -23.99 -20.65 -40.79
C THR A 311 -24.80 -20.14 -39.59
N LYS A 312 -24.29 -19.17 -38.83
CA LYS A 312 -25.04 -18.51 -37.73
C LYS A 312 -26.16 -17.59 -38.22
N ARG A 313 -26.04 -17.03 -39.42
CA ARG A 313 -27.10 -16.20 -40.04
C ARG A 313 -28.24 -17.05 -40.61
N SER A 314 -27.93 -18.20 -41.24
CA SER A 314 -28.96 -19.10 -41.79
C SER A 314 -29.88 -19.75 -40.74
N LYS A 315 -29.46 -19.77 -39.46
CA LYS A 315 -30.24 -20.36 -38.35
C LYS A 315 -31.20 -19.38 -37.67
N ARG A 316 -31.20 -18.09 -38.06
CA ARG A 316 -31.96 -17.03 -37.39
C ARG A 316 -33.21 -16.56 -38.15
N ASP A 317 -33.39 -17.01 -39.40
CA ASP A 317 -34.55 -16.68 -40.24
C ASP A 317 -35.66 -17.77 -40.24
N GLN A 318 -35.59 -18.75 -39.33
CA GLN A 318 -36.62 -19.78 -39.15
C GLN A 318 -37.08 -19.88 -37.69
N SER A 319 -37.67 -18.81 -37.16
CA SER A 319 -38.69 -18.88 -36.10
C SER A 319 -39.19 -17.47 -35.78
N SER A 320 -40.15 -16.98 -36.56
CA SER A 320 -40.97 -15.82 -36.22
C SER A 320 -42.44 -16.21 -36.30
N ASP A 321 -43.03 -16.53 -35.16
CA ASP A 321 -44.46 -16.51 -34.79
C ASP A 321 -44.50 -17.06 -33.34
N GLU A 322 -45.09 -16.48 -32.29
CA GLU A 322 -46.33 -15.71 -32.12
C GLU A 322 -46.27 -14.88 -30.80
N THR A 323 -46.99 -13.75 -30.83
CA THR A 323 -47.69 -12.92 -29.82
C THR A 323 -47.60 -13.07 -28.27
N LYS A 324 -47.61 -11.87 -27.64
CA LYS A 324 -48.33 -11.38 -26.40
C LYS A 324 -47.92 -12.00 -25.04
N ASP A 325 -47.92 -11.34 -23.87
CA ASP A 325 -48.51 -10.09 -23.37
C ASP A 325 -47.81 -9.66 -22.04
N VAL A 326 -48.29 -8.56 -21.47
CA VAL A 326 -47.75 -7.63 -20.46
C VAL A 326 -47.79 -8.06 -18.96
N SER A 327 -46.90 -7.44 -18.14
CA SER A 327 -46.94 -7.20 -16.65
C SER A 327 -46.76 -8.42 -15.72
N GLU A 328 -46.23 -8.38 -14.49
CA GLU A 328 -45.93 -7.30 -13.53
C GLU A 328 -44.89 -7.82 -12.50
N SER A 329 -44.36 -6.88 -11.71
CA SER A 329 -43.41 -7.02 -10.59
C SER A 329 -43.52 -8.24 -9.67
N THR A 330 -42.38 -8.77 -9.20
CA THR A 330 -42.01 -8.64 -7.76
C THR A 330 -40.54 -8.98 -7.52
N SER A 331 -39.91 -8.16 -6.71
CA SER A 331 -38.61 -8.37 -6.07
C SER A 331 -38.64 -9.58 -5.13
N SER A 332 -37.70 -10.51 -5.29
CA SER A 332 -37.26 -11.37 -4.20
C SER A 332 -35.75 -11.58 -4.25
N SER A 333 -35.12 -11.18 -3.16
CA SER A 333 -33.79 -11.53 -2.68
C SER A 333 -33.30 -12.91 -3.14
N ALA A 334 -32.13 -12.93 -3.79
CA ALA A 334 -31.30 -14.12 -3.91
C ALA A 334 -29.95 -13.84 -3.23
N THR A 335 -29.76 -14.52 -2.11
CA THR A 335 -28.50 -14.90 -1.47
C THR A 335 -27.32 -14.99 -2.44
N ALA A 336 -26.33 -14.11 -2.25
CA ALA A 336 -25.02 -14.24 -2.88
C ALA A 336 -24.25 -15.38 -2.19
N SER A 337 -24.37 -16.58 -2.74
CA SER A 337 -23.45 -17.68 -2.46
C SER A 337 -22.08 -17.33 -3.02
N GLU A 338 -21.04 -17.50 -2.20
CA GLU A 338 -19.63 -17.50 -2.59
C GLU A 338 -19.41 -18.51 -3.73
N SER A 339 -19.42 -18.03 -4.98
CA SER A 339 -19.09 -18.84 -6.15
C SER A 339 -17.59 -18.84 -6.34
N GLN A 340 -16.98 -20.02 -6.24
CA GLN A 340 -15.60 -20.24 -6.65
C GLN A 340 -15.41 -19.78 -8.11
N PRO A 341 -14.26 -19.16 -8.46
CA PRO A 341 -14.00 -18.75 -9.84
C PRO A 341 -14.01 -19.99 -10.76
N GLY A 342 -14.63 -19.86 -11.94
CA GLY A 342 -14.66 -20.94 -12.93
C GLY A 342 -13.24 -21.37 -13.34
N GLU A 343 -13.04 -22.67 -13.61
CA GLU A 343 -11.73 -23.22 -13.96
C GLU A 343 -11.09 -22.48 -15.14
N ALA A 344 -11.86 -22.13 -16.17
CA ALA A 344 -11.40 -21.36 -17.33
C ALA A 344 -10.85 -19.96 -16.98
N LEU A 345 -11.49 -19.24 -16.06
CA LEU A 345 -11.01 -17.92 -15.60
C LEU A 345 -9.71 -18.07 -14.79
N THR A 346 -9.60 -19.14 -14.02
CA THR A 346 -8.42 -19.44 -13.20
C THR A 346 -7.22 -19.83 -14.07
N GLU A 347 -7.43 -20.60 -15.13
CA GLU A 347 -6.41 -20.96 -16.12
C GLU A 347 -5.98 -19.77 -16.96
N ALA A 348 -6.92 -18.94 -17.43
CA ALA A 348 -6.64 -17.69 -18.14
C ALA A 348 -5.79 -16.73 -17.28
N PHE A 349 -6.10 -16.63 -15.99
CA PHE A 349 -5.33 -15.81 -15.05
C PHE A 349 -3.92 -16.35 -14.83
N ARG A 350 -3.77 -17.68 -14.74
CA ARG A 350 -2.47 -18.33 -14.56
C ARG A 350 -1.57 -18.17 -15.80
N GLN A 351 -2.13 -18.32 -17.00
CA GLN A 351 -1.41 -18.09 -18.25
C GLN A 351 -0.94 -16.65 -18.38
N ALA A 352 -1.79 -15.68 -18.04
CA ALA A 352 -1.42 -14.26 -18.06
C ALA A 352 -0.35 -13.89 -17.01
N ALA A 353 -0.38 -14.54 -15.84
CA ALA A 353 0.61 -14.34 -14.79
C ALA A 353 1.98 -14.91 -15.14
N GLU A 354 2.03 -16.02 -15.88
CA GLU A 354 3.27 -16.68 -16.30
C GLU A 354 3.88 -16.01 -17.54
N ASN A 355 3.07 -15.54 -18.50
CA ASN A 355 3.51 -14.90 -19.74
C ASN A 355 2.72 -13.60 -20.05
N PRO A 356 3.19 -12.41 -19.64
CA PRO A 356 2.44 -11.16 -19.79
C PRO A 356 2.31 -10.64 -21.24
N GLU A 357 3.08 -11.18 -22.20
CA GLU A 357 3.09 -10.74 -23.61
C GLU A 357 2.23 -11.62 -24.54
N GLN A 358 1.66 -12.72 -24.04
CA GLN A 358 0.94 -13.69 -24.86
C GLN A 358 -0.58 -13.44 -24.84
N GLU A 359 -1.24 -13.46 -26.01
CA GLU A 359 -2.70 -13.32 -26.11
C GLU A 359 -3.40 -14.50 -25.42
N VAL A 360 -4.26 -14.20 -24.45
CA VAL A 360 -5.05 -15.19 -23.69
C VAL A 360 -6.32 -15.52 -24.48
N ASP A 361 -6.62 -16.81 -24.68
CA ASP A 361 -7.85 -17.26 -25.34
C ASP A 361 -9.07 -16.93 -24.46
N THR A 362 -9.83 -15.91 -24.87
CA THR A 362 -10.96 -15.35 -24.12
C THR A 362 -12.31 -15.89 -24.60
N SER A 363 -12.31 -16.86 -25.52
CA SER A 363 -13.50 -17.28 -26.25
C SER A 363 -14.55 -18.01 -25.41
N GLU A 364 -14.17 -18.56 -24.25
CA GLU A 364 -15.05 -19.31 -23.35
C GLU A 364 -15.53 -18.53 -22.13
N LEU A 365 -15.08 -17.28 -21.93
CA LEU A 365 -15.48 -16.47 -20.78
C LEU A 365 -16.79 -15.71 -21.03
N THR A 366 -17.63 -15.64 -20.00
CA THR A 366 -18.82 -14.77 -20.00
C THR A 366 -18.43 -13.28 -19.88
N ASP A 367 -19.32 -12.35 -20.24
CA ASP A 367 -19.02 -10.91 -20.20
C ASP A 367 -18.65 -10.42 -18.78
N ALA A 368 -19.31 -10.96 -17.75
CA ALA A 368 -18.99 -10.63 -16.36
C ALA A 368 -17.60 -11.16 -15.96
N GLU A 369 -17.25 -12.36 -16.41
CA GLU A 369 -15.94 -12.98 -16.18
C GLU A 369 -14.82 -12.24 -16.93
N LEU A 370 -15.09 -11.76 -18.14
CA LEU A 370 -14.17 -10.91 -18.90
C LEU A 370 -13.91 -9.59 -18.19
N ASP A 371 -14.92 -8.96 -17.59
CA ASP A 371 -14.73 -7.73 -16.83
C ASP A 371 -13.91 -7.95 -15.56
N VAL A 372 -14.11 -9.09 -14.88
CA VAL A 372 -13.29 -9.49 -13.73
C VAL A 372 -11.85 -9.73 -14.16
N LEU A 373 -11.63 -10.46 -15.26
CA LEU A 373 -10.30 -10.72 -15.82
C LEU A 373 -9.59 -9.42 -16.21
N LYS A 374 -10.27 -8.52 -16.93
CA LYS A 374 -9.72 -7.20 -17.32
C LYS A 374 -9.30 -6.39 -16.10
N ARG A 375 -10.14 -6.31 -15.06
CA ARG A 375 -9.81 -5.60 -13.82
C ARG A 375 -8.57 -6.21 -13.14
N ALA A 376 -8.50 -7.53 -13.11
CA ALA A 376 -7.41 -8.24 -12.47
C ALA A 376 -6.08 -8.10 -13.26
N LEU A 377 -6.12 -8.10 -14.60
CA LEU A 377 -4.96 -7.81 -15.46
C LEU A 377 -4.47 -6.37 -15.29
N ILE A 378 -5.37 -5.38 -15.25
CA ILE A 378 -5.02 -3.98 -14.96
C ILE A 378 -4.36 -3.91 -13.58
N GLN A 379 -4.91 -4.59 -12.58
CA GLN A 379 -4.33 -4.63 -11.24
C GLN A 379 -2.94 -5.28 -11.19
N MET A 380 -2.71 -6.35 -11.95
CA MET A 380 -1.38 -6.98 -12.05
C MET A 380 -0.36 -6.10 -12.77
N ARG A 381 -0.78 -5.41 -13.82
CA ARG A 381 0.07 -4.43 -14.53
C ARG A 381 0.44 -3.27 -13.62
N ASP A 382 -0.53 -2.72 -12.90
CA ASP A 382 -0.33 -1.55 -12.05
C ASP A 382 0.41 -1.92 -10.74
N ASN A 383 0.22 -3.13 -10.21
CA ASN A 383 0.89 -3.66 -9.01
C ASN A 383 1.46 -5.07 -9.25
N PRO A 384 2.63 -5.18 -9.90
CA PRO A 384 3.26 -6.47 -10.15
C PRO A 384 3.69 -7.17 -8.85
N ILE A 385 3.68 -8.50 -8.87
CA ILE A 385 4.15 -9.33 -7.75
C ILE A 385 5.68 -9.29 -7.73
N ASP A 386 6.24 -8.50 -6.82
CA ASP A 386 7.67 -8.40 -6.60
C ASP A 386 8.07 -8.97 -5.22
N SER A 387 8.73 -10.13 -5.24
CA SER A 387 9.21 -10.79 -4.02
C SER A 387 10.38 -10.04 -3.34
N THR A 388 11.09 -9.17 -4.06
CA THR A 388 12.27 -8.45 -3.58
C THR A 388 11.90 -7.29 -2.65
N LYS A 389 10.73 -6.67 -2.82
CA LYS A 389 10.24 -5.57 -1.97
C LYS A 389 10.07 -5.98 -0.50
N PRO A 390 10.06 -5.04 0.46
CA PRO A 390 9.93 -5.37 1.89
C PRO A 390 8.48 -5.69 2.32
N TYR A 391 7.47 -5.22 1.59
CA TYR A 391 6.03 -5.41 1.84
C TYR A 391 5.41 -6.45 0.91
N ALA A 392 4.26 -7.03 1.30
CA ALA A 392 3.51 -7.95 0.45
C ALA A 392 3.07 -7.24 -0.85
N THR A 393 3.26 -7.91 -1.98
CA THR A 393 2.94 -7.44 -3.33
C THR A 393 1.92 -8.42 -3.95
N PRO A 394 0.80 -7.95 -4.55
CA PRO A 394 0.40 -6.55 -4.69
C PRO A 394 0.16 -5.87 -3.34
N TRP A 395 0.49 -4.58 -3.27
CA TRP A 395 0.36 -3.84 -2.02
C TRP A 395 -1.11 -3.77 -1.61
N ARG A 396 -1.38 -4.18 -0.36
CA ARG A 396 -2.71 -4.05 0.27
C ARG A 396 -2.55 -3.40 1.63
N PRO A 397 -3.53 -2.59 2.08
CA PRO A 397 -3.47 -1.97 3.39
C PRO A 397 -3.48 -3.04 4.48
N ARG A 398 -2.96 -2.67 5.65
CA ARG A 398 -2.93 -3.51 6.83
C ARG A 398 -4.34 -3.88 7.29
N ASP A 399 -4.53 -5.14 7.71
CA ASP A 399 -5.85 -5.73 7.99
C ASP A 399 -6.79 -4.89 8.87
N TYR A 400 -6.25 -4.17 9.87
CA TYR A 400 -7.03 -3.35 10.82
C TYR A 400 -6.70 -1.86 10.74
N MET A 401 -6.21 -1.37 9.60
CA MET A 401 -5.86 0.04 9.42
C MET A 401 -7.07 0.98 9.55
N SER A 402 -8.23 0.57 9.03
CA SER A 402 -9.45 1.37 8.96
C SER A 402 -9.89 1.93 10.32
N ALA A 403 -9.79 1.14 11.40
CA ALA A 403 -10.19 1.55 12.74
C ALA A 403 -9.31 2.68 13.35
N PHE A 404 -8.13 2.92 12.77
CA PHE A 404 -7.18 3.94 13.23
C PHE A 404 -6.91 5.02 12.18
N ALA A 405 -7.55 4.92 11.01
CA ALA A 405 -7.32 5.82 9.88
C ALA A 405 -8.05 7.14 10.09
N PHE A 406 -7.38 8.10 10.73
CA PHE A 406 -7.81 9.48 10.80
C PHE A 406 -6.59 10.41 10.74
N VAL A 407 -6.71 11.50 9.99
CA VAL A 407 -5.68 12.54 9.90
C VAL A 407 -6.16 13.74 10.72
N PRO A 408 -5.38 14.24 11.68
CA PRO A 408 -5.79 15.38 12.48
C PRO A 408 -5.72 16.69 11.68
N ARG A 409 -6.63 17.62 11.97
CA ARG A 409 -6.78 18.90 11.22
C ARG A 409 -5.57 19.84 11.26
N TYR A 410 -4.59 19.59 12.12
CA TYR A 410 -3.36 20.40 12.21
C TYR A 410 -2.25 19.89 11.26
N LEU A 411 -2.46 18.75 10.59
CA LEU A 411 -1.59 18.21 9.55
C LEU A 411 -2.34 18.23 8.22
N GLU A 412 -1.64 18.69 7.19
CA GLU A 412 -2.03 18.46 5.79
C GLU A 412 -1.16 17.34 5.24
N VAL A 413 -1.76 16.33 4.62
CA VAL A 413 -1.03 15.11 4.22
C VAL A 413 -1.26 14.83 2.74
N ASN A 414 -0.17 14.58 2.01
CA ASN A 414 -0.20 14.06 0.66
C ASN A 414 0.41 12.65 0.66
N HIS A 415 -0.46 11.64 0.48
CA HIS A 415 -0.06 10.24 0.53
C HIS A 415 0.74 9.80 -0.71
N ASN A 416 0.57 10.44 -1.87
CA ASN A 416 1.25 10.05 -3.11
C ASN A 416 2.77 10.19 -2.99
N ILE A 417 3.23 11.30 -2.39
CA ILE A 417 4.65 11.59 -2.17
C ILE A 417 5.14 11.25 -0.76
N CYS A 418 4.27 10.70 0.09
CA CYS A 418 4.53 10.44 1.51
C CYS A 418 5.05 11.67 2.28
N ALA A 419 4.48 12.84 2.00
CA ALA A 419 4.84 14.11 2.64
C ALA A 419 3.65 14.73 3.39
N ALA A 420 3.95 15.48 4.44
CA ALA A 420 2.95 16.19 5.21
C ALA A 420 3.49 17.54 5.71
N VAL A 421 2.60 18.53 5.81
CA VAL A 421 2.91 19.86 6.32
C VAL A 421 2.29 20.03 7.69
N TYR A 422 3.09 20.45 8.65
CA TYR A 422 2.64 20.80 9.99
C TYR A 422 2.06 22.22 9.98
N LEU A 423 0.77 22.35 9.69
CA LEU A 423 0.12 23.65 9.49
C LEU A 423 0.17 24.53 10.74
N ARG A 424 -0.14 23.95 11.90
CA ARG A 424 -0.28 24.68 13.15
C ARG A 424 -0.13 23.76 14.36
N HIS A 425 -0.10 24.36 15.53
CA HIS A 425 -0.22 23.61 16.77
C HIS A 425 -1.67 23.18 17.04
N PRO A 426 -1.90 22.00 17.63
CA PRO A 426 -3.24 21.56 18.01
C PRO A 426 -3.90 22.59 18.93
N VAL A 427 -5.16 22.93 18.66
CA VAL A 427 -5.98 23.83 19.48
C VAL A 427 -7.30 23.18 19.91
N ALA A 428 -7.85 23.60 21.05
CA ALA A 428 -9.22 23.29 21.43
C ALA A 428 -10.21 24.29 20.79
N ARG A 429 -11.38 23.80 20.40
CA ARG A 429 -12.48 24.57 19.82
C ARG A 429 -13.78 24.23 20.55
N PRO A 430 -14.81 25.09 20.47
CA PRO A 430 -16.14 24.74 20.97
C PRO A 430 -16.60 23.38 20.41
N GLY A 431 -16.85 22.42 21.31
CA GLY A 431 -17.32 21.07 21.00
C GLY A 431 -16.27 20.01 20.66
N TYR A 432 -15.00 20.35 20.41
CA TYR A 432 -13.96 19.33 20.15
C TYR A 432 -12.52 19.81 20.38
N SER A 433 -11.61 18.85 20.56
CA SER A 433 -10.16 19.07 20.66
C SER A 433 -9.43 18.46 19.47
N GLU A 434 -8.40 19.14 18.96
CA GLU A 434 -7.59 18.59 17.86
C GLU A 434 -6.58 17.52 18.29
N VAL A 435 -6.31 17.37 19.60
CA VAL A 435 -5.45 16.30 20.12
C VAL A 435 -6.18 14.96 20.06
N PRO A 436 -5.71 13.97 19.29
CA PRO A 436 -6.42 12.71 19.18
C PRO A 436 -6.14 11.84 20.42
N THR A 437 -7.19 11.57 21.18
CA THR A 437 -7.14 10.88 22.46
C THR A 437 -8.35 9.95 22.60
N PRO A 438 -8.16 8.66 22.95
CA PRO A 438 -9.26 7.72 23.12
C PRO A 438 -9.92 7.82 24.52
N PHE A 439 -9.58 8.84 25.31
CA PHE A 439 -10.01 8.97 26.69
C PHE A 439 -11.04 10.09 26.86
N SER A 440 -11.96 9.89 27.81
CA SER A 440 -12.95 10.90 28.19
C SER A 440 -12.33 12.11 28.89
N GLU A 441 -13.09 13.20 28.96
CA GLU A 441 -12.64 14.45 29.58
C GLU A 441 -12.36 14.29 31.08
N GLN A 442 -13.06 13.37 31.74
CA GLN A 442 -12.79 13.01 33.14
C GLN A 442 -11.34 12.51 33.33
N VAL A 443 -10.89 11.64 32.43
CA VAL A 443 -9.51 11.13 32.44
C VAL A 443 -8.52 12.24 32.07
N GLY A 444 -8.84 13.05 31.06
CA GLY A 444 -8.02 14.21 30.66
C GLY A 444 -7.80 15.20 31.81
N THR A 445 -8.88 15.55 32.52
CA THR A 445 -8.87 16.46 33.66
C THR A 445 -8.06 15.93 34.83
N ALA A 446 -8.27 14.66 35.21
CA ALA A 446 -7.51 14.04 36.29
C ALA A 446 -6.01 13.89 35.92
N ALA A 447 -5.70 13.60 34.66
CA ALA A 447 -4.32 13.55 34.17
C ALA A 447 -3.66 14.94 34.18
N PHE A 448 -4.37 15.99 33.75
CA PHE A 448 -3.88 17.37 33.83
C PHE A 448 -3.56 17.76 35.28
N ALA A 449 -4.49 17.48 36.20
CA ALA A 449 -4.33 17.77 37.63
C ALA A 449 -3.11 17.06 38.24
N TRP A 450 -2.82 15.82 37.83
CA TRP A 450 -1.59 15.12 38.22
C TRP A 450 -0.33 15.91 37.84
N TYR A 451 -0.25 16.39 36.59
CA TYR A 451 0.95 17.03 36.07
C TYR A 451 1.16 18.47 36.55
N LEU A 452 0.13 19.14 37.07
CA LEU A 452 0.27 20.46 37.70
C LEU A 452 1.25 20.44 38.88
N ARG A 453 1.16 19.41 39.72
CA ARG A 453 1.94 19.27 40.98
C ARG A 453 2.84 18.02 41.02
N ARG A 454 2.78 17.16 40.00
CA ARG A 454 3.48 15.86 39.92
C ARG A 454 3.12 14.89 41.05
N ARG A 455 1.90 15.02 41.60
CA ARG A 455 1.32 14.19 42.67
C ARG A 455 -0.20 14.29 42.65
#